data_AF-L8P8J1-F1
#
_entry.id   AF-L8P8J1-F1
#
_cell.length_a   1.000
_cell.length_b   1.000
_cell.length_c   1.000
_cell.angle_alpha   90.00
_cell.angle_beta   90.00
_cell.angle_gamma   90.00
#
_symmetry.space_group_name_H-M   'P 1'
#
loop_
_entity.id
_entity.type
_entity.pdbx_description
1 polymer ?
#
loop_
_entity_poly.entity_id
_entity_poly.type
_entity_poly.pdbx_seq_one_letter_code
_entity_poly.pdbx_strand_id
1 'polypeptide(L)'
;MERERSHDWWSWTPLADTESNPFARSNNVAFSGTPWTRGISHGEMVRHYNNQTLTINPCRLQFLYQGMNPSASGPYTTLPWRLGLLTQTNSPC
;
A
#
# COMPACT_ATOMS: atom_id res chain seq x y z
N MET A 1 9.48 42.80 -11.27
CA MET A 1 8.43 41.78 -11.48
C MET A 1 9.11 40.45 -11.28
N GLU A 2 8.81 39.80 -10.16
CA GLU A 2 9.56 38.71 -9.54
C GLU A 2 9.69 37.50 -10.47
N ARG A 3 10.90 36.90 -10.50
CA ARG A 3 11.24 35.72 -11.29
C ARG A 3 10.43 34.49 -10.85
N GLU A 4 9.92 33.75 -11.82
CA GLU A 4 9.40 32.40 -11.66
C GLU A 4 10.47 31.51 -11.01
N ARG A 5 10.26 31.12 -9.75
CA ARG A 5 11.07 30.11 -9.07
C ARG A 5 10.59 28.73 -9.50
N SER A 6 11.43 28.01 -10.22
CA SER A 6 11.34 26.56 -10.40
C SER A 6 11.23 25.87 -9.02
N HIS A 7 10.21 25.04 -8.86
CA HIS A 7 9.99 24.22 -7.66
C HIS A 7 10.71 22.87 -7.82
N ASP A 8 12.05 22.87 -7.79
CA ASP A 8 12.89 21.66 -7.77
C ASP A 8 13.48 21.46 -6.37
N TRP A 9 12.65 21.14 -5.37
CA TRP A 9 13.12 21.03 -3.98
C TRP A 9 13.24 19.61 -3.43
N TRP A 10 12.95 18.58 -4.22
CA TRP A 10 13.29 17.17 -3.91
C TRP A 10 12.92 16.27 -5.10
N SER A 11 13.65 15.17 -5.27
CA SER A 11 13.34 14.12 -6.25
C SER A 11 13.14 12.80 -5.52
N TRP A 12 11.99 12.14 -5.72
CA TRP A 12 11.78 10.78 -5.23
C TRP A 12 12.60 9.81 -6.06
N THR A 13 13.46 9.02 -5.40
CA THR A 13 14.07 7.85 -6.02
C THR A 13 13.10 6.67 -5.93
N PRO A 14 12.82 5.98 -7.06
CA PRO A 14 12.03 4.75 -7.05
C PRO A 14 12.59 3.68 -6.09
N LEU A 15 11.69 2.99 -5.38
CA LEU A 15 12.03 1.85 -4.53
C LEU A 15 11.47 0.53 -5.10
N ALA A 16 10.15 0.44 -5.19
CA ALA A 16 9.40 -0.69 -5.74
C ALA A 16 8.13 -0.16 -6.43
N ASP A 17 8.30 0.32 -7.67
CA ASP A 17 7.35 1.15 -8.40
C ASP A 17 6.88 0.54 -9.75
N THR A 18 7.25 -0.71 -10.05
CA THR A 18 6.87 -1.39 -11.30
C THR A 18 5.96 -2.59 -11.04
N GLU A 19 5.27 -3.08 -12.07
CA GLU A 19 4.44 -4.29 -11.91
C GLU A 19 5.25 -5.54 -11.55
N SER A 20 6.49 -5.63 -12.03
CA SER A 20 7.41 -6.73 -11.73
C SER A 20 8.11 -6.57 -10.38
N ASN A 21 8.25 -5.34 -9.87
CA ASN A 21 8.79 -5.02 -8.55
C ASN A 21 7.89 -4.01 -7.80
N PRO A 22 6.69 -4.41 -7.34
CA PRO A 22 5.75 -3.51 -6.68
C PRO A 22 5.95 -3.48 -5.16
N PHE A 23 5.49 -2.40 -4.50
CA PHE A 23 5.38 -2.36 -3.04
C PHE A 23 4.40 -3.43 -2.52
N ALA A 24 3.15 -3.42 -2.99
CA ALA A 24 2.15 -4.45 -2.69
C ALA A 24 1.23 -4.70 -3.89
N ARG A 25 1.17 -5.94 -4.38
CA ARG A 25 0.36 -6.37 -5.53
C ARG A 25 0.08 -7.87 -5.42
N SER A 26 -0.87 -8.36 -6.19
CA SER A 26 -1.23 -9.79 -6.24
C SER A 26 -0.07 -10.76 -6.53
N ASN A 27 1.03 -10.31 -7.15
CA ASN A 27 2.22 -11.13 -7.41
C ASN A 27 3.25 -11.16 -6.27
N ASN A 28 3.12 -10.30 -5.23
CA ASN A 28 3.99 -10.34 -4.05
C ASN A 28 3.22 -10.50 -2.72
N VAL A 29 1.89 -10.64 -2.77
CA VAL A 29 1.04 -10.92 -1.61
C VAL A 29 0.66 -12.40 -1.58
N ALA A 30 1.00 -13.07 -0.49
CA ALA A 30 0.58 -14.43 -0.18
C ALA A 30 -0.60 -14.44 0.79
N PHE A 31 -1.45 -15.46 0.68
CA PHE A 31 -2.56 -15.71 1.59
C PHE A 31 -2.33 -17.04 2.31
N SER A 32 -2.60 -17.10 3.61
CA SER A 32 -2.57 -18.36 4.37
C SER A 32 -3.72 -19.31 4.01
N GLY A 33 -4.78 -18.78 3.39
CA GLY A 33 -5.90 -19.53 2.83
C GLY A 33 -6.18 -19.13 1.38
N THR A 34 -7.40 -19.38 0.90
CA THR A 34 -7.81 -19.01 -0.45
C THR A 34 -7.68 -17.50 -0.67
N PRO A 35 -6.97 -17.04 -1.72
CA PRO A 35 -6.92 -15.64 -2.08
C PRO A 35 -8.33 -15.09 -2.30
N TRP A 36 -8.74 -14.13 -1.48
CA TRP A 36 -10.09 -13.55 -1.51
C TRP A 36 -10.17 -12.28 -2.37
N THR A 37 -9.02 -11.72 -2.74
CA THR A 37 -8.91 -10.55 -3.62
C THR A 37 -7.70 -10.63 -4.53
N ARG A 38 -7.74 -9.90 -5.65
CA ARG A 38 -6.60 -9.61 -6.52
C ARG A 38 -6.14 -8.15 -6.41
N GLY A 39 -6.93 -7.30 -5.75
CA GLY A 39 -6.64 -5.88 -5.60
C GLY A 39 -6.11 -5.58 -4.21
N ILE A 40 -4.91 -4.98 -4.17
CA ILE A 40 -4.40 -4.29 -2.98
C ILE A 40 -4.58 -2.80 -3.27
N SER A 41 -5.63 -2.19 -2.70
CA SER A 41 -6.03 -0.82 -3.01
C SER A 41 -5.64 0.12 -1.87
N HIS A 42 -6.45 1.14 -1.59
CA HIS A 42 -6.21 2.12 -0.54
C HIS A 42 -5.95 1.43 0.81
N GLY A 43 -4.96 1.94 1.54
CA GLY A 43 -4.58 1.41 2.85
C GLY A 43 -3.67 2.33 3.62
N GLU A 44 -3.26 1.87 4.79
CA GLU A 44 -2.35 2.58 5.69
C GLU A 44 -1.38 1.61 6.37
N MET A 45 -0.14 2.07 6.55
CA MET A 45 0.85 1.37 7.36
C MET A 45 0.44 1.42 8.83
N VAL A 46 0.57 0.28 9.53
CA VAL A 46 0.46 0.26 10.99
C VAL A 46 1.64 1.06 11.55
N ARG A 47 1.33 2.19 12.20
CA ARG A 47 2.34 3.13 12.70
C ARG A 47 2.99 2.60 13.99
N HIS A 48 4.22 3.04 14.23
CA HIS A 48 4.91 2.75 15.49
C HIS A 48 4.41 3.64 16.64
N TYR A 49 4.05 4.89 16.33
CA TYR A 49 3.51 5.86 17.28
C TYR A 49 2.26 6.55 16.75
N ASN A 50 1.36 6.93 17.67
CA ASN A 50 0.10 7.61 17.36
C ASN A 50 0.20 9.13 17.52
N ASN A 51 1.29 9.72 17.02
CA ASN A 51 1.49 11.17 16.99
C ASN A 51 1.57 11.68 15.52
N GLN A 52 1.77 12.99 15.36
CA GLN A 52 1.78 13.66 14.06
C GLN A 52 2.98 13.35 13.16
N THR A 53 3.98 12.59 13.65
CA THR A 53 5.24 12.36 12.90
C THR A 53 5.14 11.27 11.85
N LEU A 54 4.07 10.46 11.84
CA LEU A 54 3.88 9.32 10.92
C LEU A 54 5.02 8.28 10.98
N THR A 55 5.63 8.09 12.16
CA THR A 55 6.73 7.12 12.33
C THR A 55 6.28 5.69 12.03
N ILE A 56 7.04 4.99 11.18
CA ILE A 56 6.86 3.57 10.82
C ILE A 56 8.08 2.78 11.31
N ASN A 57 7.86 1.58 11.85
CA ASN A 57 8.93 0.64 12.14
C ASN A 57 9.33 -0.09 10.84
N PRO A 58 10.57 0.02 10.34
CA PRO A 58 11.00 -0.69 9.13
C PRO A 58 11.05 -2.21 9.31
N CYS A 59 11.08 -2.69 10.56
CA CYS A 59 11.06 -4.10 10.92
C CYS A 59 9.63 -4.59 11.03
N ARG A 60 9.34 -5.73 10.41
CA ARG A 60 8.04 -6.41 10.39
C ARG A 60 6.87 -5.49 10.01
N LEU A 61 6.93 -4.91 8.81
CA LEU A 61 5.89 -4.03 8.28
C LEU A 61 4.50 -4.70 8.28
N GLN A 62 3.48 -3.93 8.65
CA GLN A 62 2.07 -4.32 8.50
C GLN A 62 1.28 -3.21 7.79
N PHE A 63 0.39 -3.60 6.88
CA PHE A 63 -0.38 -2.66 6.05
C PHE A 63 -1.85 -3.07 6.02
N LEU A 64 -2.72 -2.22 6.60
CA LEU A 64 -4.17 -2.38 6.51
C LEU A 64 -4.62 -1.88 5.14
N TYR A 65 -5.34 -2.68 4.37
CA TYR A 65 -5.74 -2.34 3.01
C TYR A 65 -7.19 -2.74 2.73
N GLN A 66 -7.79 -2.11 1.72
CA GLN A 66 -9.05 -2.57 1.16
C GLN A 66 -8.84 -3.45 -0.07
N GLY A 67 -9.61 -4.53 -0.14
CA GLY A 67 -9.72 -5.42 -1.29
C GLY A 67 -11.17 -5.85 -1.48
N MET A 68 -11.45 -6.55 -2.58
CA MET A 68 -12.78 -7.13 -2.84
C MET A 68 -12.67 -8.41 -3.66
N ASN A 69 -13.76 -9.19 -3.69
CA ASN A 69 -13.86 -10.34 -4.58
C ASN A 69 -13.58 -9.91 -6.03
N PRO A 70 -12.65 -10.56 -6.77
CA PRO A 70 -12.33 -10.20 -8.15
C PRO A 70 -13.50 -10.29 -9.14
N SER A 71 -14.53 -11.06 -8.80
CA SER A 71 -15.75 -11.20 -9.60
C SER A 71 -16.82 -10.17 -9.26
N ALA A 72 -16.61 -9.31 -8.25
CA ALA A 72 -17.56 -8.25 -7.92
C ALA A 72 -17.65 -7.24 -9.06
N SER A 73 -18.86 -6.79 -9.37
CA SER A 73 -19.15 -5.86 -10.44
C SER A 73 -20.31 -4.92 -10.04
N GLY A 74 -20.51 -3.86 -10.82
CA GLY A 74 -21.50 -2.82 -10.56
C GLY A 74 -20.85 -1.44 -10.33
N PRO A 75 -21.65 -0.42 -9.94
CA PRO A 75 -21.15 0.91 -9.64
C PRO A 75 -20.05 0.89 -8.56
N TYR A 76 -19.03 1.73 -8.72
CA TYR A 76 -17.89 1.77 -7.81
C TYR A 76 -18.28 1.95 -6.33
N THR A 77 -19.27 2.81 -6.07
CA THR A 77 -19.75 3.16 -4.73
C THR A 77 -20.46 2.01 -4.01
N THR A 78 -20.84 0.95 -4.74
CA THR A 78 -21.54 -0.23 -4.19
C THR A 78 -20.64 -1.47 -4.18
N LEU A 79 -19.38 -1.34 -4.59
CA LEU A 79 -18.46 -2.47 -4.57
C LEU A 79 -18.23 -2.96 -3.12
N PRO A 80 -18.22 -4.29 -2.89
CA PRO A 80 -18.18 -4.86 -1.55
C PRO A 80 -16.76 -4.88 -0.99
N TRP A 81 -16.16 -3.71 -0.81
CA TRP A 81 -14.84 -3.56 -0.22
C TRP A 81 -14.80 -4.11 1.20
N ARG A 82 -13.74 -4.85 1.52
CA ARG A 82 -13.46 -5.37 2.85
C ARG A 82 -12.01 -5.05 3.22
N LEU A 83 -11.75 -4.94 4.52
CA LEU A 83 -10.42 -4.69 5.04
C LEU A 83 -9.65 -6.01 5.22
N GLY A 84 -8.37 -5.99 4.87
CA GLY A 84 -7.40 -7.04 5.15
C GLY A 84 -6.12 -6.46 5.74
N LEU A 85 -5.31 -7.32 6.37
CA LEU A 85 -4.03 -6.94 6.96
C LEU A 85 -2.89 -7.71 6.27
N LEU A 86 -1.99 -7.00 5.59
CA LEU A 86 -0.73 -7.57 5.13
C LEU A 86 0.27 -7.57 6.28
N THR A 87 1.07 -8.64 6.37
CA THR A 87 2.25 -8.72 7.24
C THR A 87 3.44 -9.11 6.38
N GLN A 88 4.51 -8.32 6.44
CA GLN A 88 5.72 -8.54 5.66
C GLN A 88 6.38 -9.88 6.03
N THR A 89 6.81 -10.63 5.02
CA THR A 89 7.41 -11.97 5.19
C THR A 89 8.92 -12.00 4.97
N ASN A 90 9.50 -10.94 4.43
CA ASN A 90 10.92 -10.79 4.10
C ASN A 90 11.55 -9.61 4.84
N SER A 91 11.22 -9.46 6.12
CA SER A 91 11.71 -8.30 6.88
C SER A 91 13.20 -8.44 7.20
N PRO A 92 14.00 -7.36 7.07
CA PRO A 92 15.45 -7.39 7.33
C PRO A 92 15.79 -7.35 8.83
N CYS A 93 14.77 -7.16 9.66
CA CYS A 93 14.75 -7.13 11.12
C CYS A 93 13.29 -7.43 11.55
#